data_AF-A0ABD0YNS9-F1
#
_entry.id   AF-A0ABD0YNS9-F1
#
_cell.length_a   1.000
_cell.length_b   1.000
_cell.length_c   1.000
_cell.angle_alpha   90.00
_cell.angle_beta   90.00
_cell.angle_gamma   90.00
#
_symmetry.space_group_name_H-M   'P 1'
#
loop_
_entity.id
_entity.type
_entity.pdbx_description
1 polymer ?
#
loop_
_entity_poly.entity_id
_entity_poly.type
_entity_poly.pdbx_seq_one_letter_code
_entity_poly.pdbx_strand_id
1 'polypeptide(L)'
;MVFHLRREVDDAKTQWRQEKENLRMEAKRDKEQALIEAQVACSRAVFDSTAVHVVDPLSTAVGLQPSDDSVDNKKCANCNREAFAECSLCRRTPYCSTFCQRKDWAVHQVECVRSAAADHQGSSIMLIVESAPADHQIIN
;
A
#
# COMPACT_ATOMS: atom_id res chain seq x y z
N MET A 1 25.12 53.61 4.31
CA MET A 1 24.70 52.57 5.28
C MET A 1 23.49 51.76 4.78
N VAL A 2 22.36 52.39 4.40
CA VAL A 2 21.14 51.68 3.93
C VAL A 2 21.35 50.81 2.68
N PHE A 3 22.11 51.27 1.69
CA PHE A 3 22.41 50.49 0.48
C PHE A 3 23.25 49.23 0.75
N HIS A 4 24.12 49.28 1.77
CA HIS A 4 24.96 48.14 2.17
C HIS A 4 24.10 47.05 2.79
N LEU A 5 23.23 47.42 3.74
CA LEU A 5 22.30 46.49 4.39
C LEU A 5 21.35 45.84 3.38
N ARG A 6 20.86 46.61 2.39
CA ARG A 6 19.99 46.06 1.34
C ARG A 6 20.72 45.01 0.49
N ARG A 7 21.98 45.28 0.13
CA ARG A 7 22.82 44.33 -0.61
C ARG A 7 23.08 43.07 0.23
N GLU A 8 23.43 43.19 1.50
CA GLU A 8 23.66 42.05 2.39
C GLU A 8 22.41 41.18 2.55
N VAL A 9 21.22 41.80 2.65
CA VAL A 9 19.95 41.06 2.70
C VAL A 9 19.67 40.32 1.38
N ASP A 10 19.98 40.94 0.24
CA ASP A 10 19.77 40.31 -1.06
C ASP A 10 20.79 39.17 -1.31
N ASP A 11 22.03 39.34 -0.87
CA ASP A 11 23.07 38.31 -0.87
C ASP A 11 22.71 37.13 0.07
N ALA A 12 22.17 37.42 1.26
CA ALA A 12 21.69 36.37 2.16
C ALA A 12 20.49 35.60 1.57
N LYS A 13 19.57 36.29 0.88
CA LYS A 13 18.44 35.64 0.19
C LYS A 13 18.89 34.75 -0.97
N THR A 14 19.89 35.17 -1.74
CA THR A 14 20.41 34.37 -2.85
C THR A 14 21.15 33.15 -2.33
N GLN A 15 21.98 33.32 -1.29
CA GLN A 15 22.66 32.21 -0.62
C GLN A 15 21.67 31.18 -0.08
N TRP A 16 20.65 31.62 0.66
CA TRP A 16 19.65 30.71 1.20
C TRP A 16 18.89 29.96 0.10
N ARG A 17 18.54 30.64 -1.01
CA ARG A 17 17.89 29.98 -2.16
C ARG A 17 18.80 28.93 -2.78
N GLN A 18 20.09 29.25 -2.93
CA GLN A 18 21.07 28.34 -3.52
C GLN A 18 21.32 27.14 -2.61
N GLU A 19 21.48 27.36 -1.30
CA GLU A 19 21.64 26.29 -0.31
C GLU A 19 20.41 25.37 -0.27
N LYS A 20 19.21 25.95 -0.30
CA LYS A 20 17.96 25.19 -0.38
C LYS A 20 17.89 24.31 -1.63
N GLU A 21 18.34 24.81 -2.78
CA GLU A 21 18.35 24.03 -4.02
C GLU A 21 19.44 22.96 -3.99
N ASN A 22 20.62 23.26 -3.43
CA ASN A 22 21.68 22.28 -3.21
C ASN A 22 21.20 21.11 -2.34
N LEU A 23 20.55 21.40 -1.20
CA LEU A 23 19.98 20.38 -0.33
C LEU A 23 18.93 19.52 -1.04
N ARG A 24 18.11 20.12 -1.90
CA ARG A 24 17.14 19.37 -2.72
C ARG A 24 17.82 18.45 -3.74
N MET A 25 18.86 18.95 -4.41
CA MET A 25 19.65 18.14 -5.34
C MET A 25 20.40 17.01 -4.63
N GLU A 26 20.91 17.25 -3.43
CA GLU A 26 21.53 16.23 -2.58
C GLU A 26 20.52 15.17 -2.15
N ALA A 27 19.37 15.58 -1.59
CA ALA A 27 18.31 14.63 -1.24
C ALA A 27 17.82 13.80 -2.43
N LYS A 28 17.79 14.39 -3.64
CA LYS A 28 17.46 13.66 -4.87
C LYS A 28 18.53 12.61 -5.21
N ARG A 29 19.81 12.98 -5.13
CA ARG A 29 20.94 12.05 -5.35
C ARG A 29 20.95 10.93 -4.32
N ASP A 30 20.73 11.25 -3.05
CA ASP A 30 20.68 10.25 -1.97
C ASP A 30 19.53 9.26 -2.18
N LYS A 31 18.36 9.74 -2.61
CA LYS A 31 17.23 8.89 -2.99
C LYS A 31 17.58 7.96 -4.16
N GLU A 32 18.21 8.48 -5.20
CA GLU A 32 18.63 7.69 -6.37
C GLU A 32 19.70 6.66 -5.98
N GLN A 33 20.66 7.05 -5.14
CA GLN A 33 21.71 6.18 -4.61
C GLN A 33 21.12 5.05 -3.75
N ALA A 34 20.18 5.37 -2.86
CA ALA A 34 19.52 4.38 -2.01
C ALA A 34 18.72 3.34 -2.82
N LEU A 35 18.12 3.75 -3.95
CA LEU A 35 17.45 2.81 -4.87
C LEU A 35 18.45 1.85 -5.52
N ILE A 36 19.59 2.36 -5.98
CA ILE A 36 20.65 1.52 -6.56
C ILE A 36 21.20 0.57 -5.50
N GLU A 37 21.48 1.05 -4.29
CA GLU A 37 21.97 0.24 -3.18
C GLU A 37 20.98 -0.87 -2.81
N ALA A 38 19.69 -0.55 -2.69
CA ALA A 38 18.65 -1.53 -2.43
C ALA A 38 18.55 -2.59 -3.54
N GLN A 39 18.69 -2.18 -4.81
CA GLN A 39 18.71 -3.10 -5.94
C GLN A 39 19.93 -4.03 -5.89
N VAL A 40 21.13 -3.49 -5.62
CA VAL A 40 22.36 -4.28 -5.48
C VAL A 40 22.27 -5.23 -4.28
N ALA A 41 21.72 -4.79 -3.15
CA ALA A 41 21.51 -5.64 -1.97
C ALA A 41 20.56 -6.80 -2.27
N CYS A 42 19.44 -6.55 -2.97
CA CYS A 42 18.54 -7.61 -3.43
C CYS A 42 19.24 -8.58 -4.40
N SER A 43 20.03 -8.06 -5.36
CA SER A 43 20.81 -8.89 -6.29
C SER A 43 21.87 -9.75 -5.58
N ARG A 44 22.48 -9.25 -4.51
CA ARG A 44 23.45 -10.02 -3.70
C ARG A 44 22.77 -11.13 -2.91
N ALA A 45 21.60 -10.86 -2.33
CA ALA A 45 20.83 -11.85 -1.58
C ALA A 45 20.37 -13.03 -2.46
N VAL A 46 19.99 -12.76 -3.73
CA VAL A 46 19.62 -13.84 -4.67
C VAL A 46 20.83 -14.66 -5.14
N PHE A 47 22.03 -14.07 -5.21
CA PHE A 47 23.24 -14.80 -5.61
C PHE A 47 23.80 -15.67 -4.47
N ASP A 48 23.74 -15.20 -3.22
CA ASP A 48 24.13 -15.99 -2.04
C ASP A 48 23.20 -17.20 -1.82
N SER A 49 21.94 -17.08 -2.28
CA SER A 49 20.98 -18.20 -2.30
C SER A 49 21.22 -19.22 -3.43
N THR A 50 22.16 -18.96 -4.35
CA THR A 50 22.57 -19.93 -5.39
C THR A 50 23.83 -20.74 -5.02
N ALA A 51 24.37 -20.55 -3.81
CA ALA A 51 25.33 -21.49 -3.23
C ALA A 51 24.56 -22.56 -2.43
N VAL A 52 24.58 -23.79 -2.97
CA VAL A 52 23.97 -25.03 -2.43
C VAL A 52 22.50 -25.27 -2.82
N HIS A 53 22.28 -25.72 -4.04
CA HIS A 53 21.71 -27.07 -4.27
C HIS A 53 21.93 -27.45 -5.74
N VAL A 54 22.91 -28.32 -5.97
CA VAL A 54 22.95 -29.13 -7.19
C VAL A 54 21.81 -30.14 -7.02
N VAL A 55 20.61 -29.82 -7.52
CA VAL A 55 19.55 -30.83 -7.67
C VAL A 55 19.54 -31.29 -9.12
N ASP A 56 19.95 -32.54 -9.25
CA ASP A 56 19.61 -33.48 -10.30
C ASP A 56 18.12 -33.31 -10.72
N PRO A 57 17.78 -33.35 -12.02
CA PRO A 57 16.44 -33.01 -12.49
C PRO A 57 15.47 -34.20 -12.34
N LEU A 58 15.21 -34.64 -11.11
CA LEU A 58 14.06 -35.50 -10.82
C LEU A 58 13.74 -35.53 -9.31
N SER A 59 12.53 -35.09 -8.98
CA SER A 59 11.84 -35.37 -7.70
C SER A 59 12.37 -34.71 -6.43
N THR A 60 11.85 -33.51 -6.10
CA THR A 60 11.68 -33.10 -4.70
C THR A 60 10.34 -32.41 -4.51
N ALA A 61 9.32 -33.21 -4.22
CA ALA A 61 8.09 -32.78 -3.56
C ALA A 61 8.30 -32.86 -2.04
N VAL A 62 8.41 -31.73 -1.34
CA VAL A 62 8.04 -31.48 0.08
C VAL A 62 8.11 -29.95 0.28
N GLY A 63 7.17 -29.22 0.89
CA GLY A 63 5.95 -29.61 1.58
C GLY A 63 5.01 -28.42 1.69
N LEU A 64 3.79 -28.62 1.22
CA LEU A 64 2.62 -27.85 1.63
C LEU A 64 2.38 -28.18 3.11
N GLN A 65 2.32 -27.18 3.98
CA GLN A 65 1.71 -27.36 5.30
C GLN A 65 0.20 -27.50 5.08
N PRO A 66 -0.43 -28.64 5.46
CA PRO A 66 -1.86 -28.79 5.40
C PRO A 66 -2.44 -28.23 6.71
N SER A 67 -3.09 -27.07 6.65
CA SER A 67 -4.17 -26.79 7.59
C SER A 67 -5.40 -27.56 7.08
N ASP A 68 -5.51 -28.79 7.54
CA ASP A 68 -6.72 -29.60 7.48
C ASP A 68 -7.77 -28.97 8.40
N ASP A 69 -8.60 -28.13 7.81
CA ASP A 69 -9.99 -27.96 8.21
C ASP A 69 -10.75 -27.50 6.96
N SER A 70 -11.29 -28.46 6.21
CA SER A 70 -12.29 -28.26 5.15
C SER A 70 -11.87 -27.30 4.01
N VAL A 71 -11.01 -27.76 3.09
CA VAL A 71 -10.95 -27.16 1.75
C VAL A 71 -12.21 -27.58 0.98
N ASP A 72 -13.33 -26.98 1.35
CA ASP A 72 -14.43 -26.77 0.41
C ASP A 72 -13.79 -26.24 -0.86
N ASN A 73 -14.09 -26.90 -1.97
CA ASN A 73 -13.51 -26.65 -3.28
C ASN A 73 -14.06 -25.30 -3.81
N LYS A 74 -13.71 -24.21 -3.11
CA LYS A 74 -14.27 -22.86 -3.25
C LYS A 74 -14.01 -22.41 -4.67
N LYS A 75 -15.07 -22.03 -5.37
CA LYS A 75 -14.99 -21.57 -6.75
C LYS A 75 -14.87 -20.05 -6.78
N CYS A 76 -14.01 -19.56 -7.65
CA CYS A 76 -13.77 -18.15 -7.90
C CYS A 76 -15.09 -17.47 -8.26
N ALA A 77 -15.47 -16.43 -7.52
CA ALA A 77 -16.72 -15.71 -7.75
C ALA A 77 -16.80 -15.05 -9.15
N ASN A 78 -15.66 -14.80 -9.80
CA ASN A 78 -15.64 -14.19 -11.13
C ASN A 78 -15.67 -15.20 -12.29
N CYS A 79 -14.94 -16.32 -12.18
CA CYS A 79 -14.71 -17.23 -13.31
C CYS A 79 -15.02 -18.71 -13.01
N ASN A 80 -15.56 -19.01 -11.83
CA ASN A 80 -15.95 -20.35 -11.37
C ASN A 80 -14.86 -21.44 -11.35
N ARG A 81 -13.59 -21.12 -11.64
CA ARG A 81 -12.45 -22.02 -11.43
C ARG A 81 -12.09 -22.12 -9.95
N GLU A 82 -11.21 -23.04 -9.60
CA GLU A 82 -10.70 -23.17 -8.23
C GLU A 82 -10.10 -21.86 -7.74
N ALA A 83 -10.50 -21.47 -6.54
CA ALA A 83 -9.99 -20.30 -5.86
C ALA A 83 -8.87 -20.69 -4.90
N PHE A 84 -7.84 -19.86 -4.84
CA PHE A 84 -6.66 -20.06 -4.00
C PHE A 84 -6.44 -18.89 -3.04
N ALA A 85 -7.27 -17.85 -3.13
CA ALA A 85 -7.21 -16.67 -2.30
C ALA A 85 -8.62 -16.19 -1.97
N GLU A 86 -8.73 -15.43 -0.88
CA GLU A 86 -9.96 -14.74 -0.48
C GLU A 86 -9.73 -13.23 -0.53
N CYS A 87 -10.81 -12.46 -0.57
CA CYS A 87 -10.73 -11.00 -0.53
C CYS A 87 -9.94 -10.55 0.71
N SER A 88 -8.89 -9.75 0.52
CA SER A 88 -8.02 -9.27 1.61
C SER A 88 -8.75 -8.40 2.65
N LEU A 89 -9.86 -7.77 2.26
CA LEU A 89 -10.66 -6.89 3.12
C LEU A 89 -11.64 -7.67 3.98
N CYS A 90 -12.51 -8.48 3.36
CA CYS A 90 -13.59 -9.16 4.07
C CYS A 90 -13.37 -10.66 4.29
N ARG A 91 -12.35 -11.26 3.66
CA ARG A 91 -12.00 -12.71 3.72
C ARG A 91 -13.15 -13.68 3.44
N ARG A 92 -14.24 -13.22 2.80
CA ARG A 92 -15.45 -14.04 2.55
C ARG A 92 -15.59 -14.50 1.11
N THR A 93 -15.13 -13.69 0.15
CA THR A 93 -15.31 -14.01 -1.26
C THR A 93 -14.03 -14.60 -1.85
N PRO A 94 -14.09 -15.85 -2.36
CA PRO A 94 -12.93 -16.54 -2.91
C PRO A 94 -12.67 -16.16 -4.38
N TYR A 95 -11.39 -16.01 -4.74
CA TYR A 95 -10.91 -15.69 -6.08
C TYR A 95 -9.70 -16.56 -6.47
N CYS A 96 -9.57 -16.87 -7.76
CA CYS A 96 -8.39 -17.56 -8.28
C CYS A 96 -7.19 -16.63 -8.47
N SER A 97 -7.41 -15.31 -8.53
CA SER A 97 -6.36 -14.29 -8.66
C SER A 97 -6.88 -12.89 -8.34
N THR A 98 -5.97 -11.95 -8.08
CA THR A 98 -6.29 -10.51 -7.90
C THR A 98 -6.92 -9.87 -9.14
N PHE A 99 -6.74 -10.47 -10.32
CA PHE A 99 -7.41 -10.04 -11.54
C PHE A 99 -8.91 -10.33 -11.48
N CYS A 100 -9.29 -11.54 -11.05
CA CYS A 100 -10.70 -11.92 -10.89
C CYS A 100 -11.39 -11.07 -9.82
N GLN A 101 -10.71 -10.77 -8.71
CA GLN A 101 -11.21 -9.86 -7.68
C GLN A 101 -11.52 -8.47 -8.25
N ARG A 102 -10.60 -7.87 -9.01
CA ARG A 102 -10.81 -6.55 -9.61
C ARG A 102 -11.97 -6.50 -10.59
N LYS A 103 -12.17 -7.57 -11.37
CA LYS A 103 -13.31 -7.66 -12.29
C LYS A 103 -14.65 -7.79 -11.57
N ASP A 104 -14.67 -8.47 -10.44
CA ASP A 104 -15.87 -8.67 -9.62
C ASP A 104 -16.17 -7.48 -8.68
N TRP A 105 -15.21 -6.55 -8.54
CA TRP A 105 -15.27 -5.48 -7.53
C TRP A 105 -16.55 -4.65 -7.55
N ALA A 106 -17.06 -4.29 -8.74
CA ALA A 106 -18.27 -3.48 -8.86
C ALA A 106 -19.50 -4.13 -8.21
N VAL A 107 -19.57 -5.47 -8.21
CA VAL A 107 -20.64 -6.25 -7.58
C VAL A 107 -20.30 -6.55 -6.12
N HIS A 108 -19.04 -6.89 -5.85
CA HIS A 108 -18.57 -7.30 -4.53
C HIS A 108 -18.48 -6.14 -3.51
N GLN A 109 -18.21 -4.90 -3.95
CA GLN A 109 -17.87 -3.77 -3.08
C GLN A 109 -18.89 -3.51 -1.96
N VAL A 110 -20.18 -3.52 -2.28
CA VAL A 110 -21.25 -3.22 -1.30
C VAL A 110 -21.26 -4.27 -0.18
N GLU A 111 -21.11 -5.54 -0.53
CA GLU A 111 -21.09 -6.64 0.43
C GLU A 111 -19.76 -6.69 1.19
N CYS A 112 -18.66 -6.38 0.52
CA CYS A 112 -17.32 -6.33 1.11
C CYS A 112 -17.26 -5.35 2.30
N VAL A 113 -17.79 -4.14 2.12
CA VAL A 113 -17.77 -3.09 3.15
C VAL A 113 -18.67 -3.44 4.33
N ARG A 114 -19.85 -4.00 4.07
CA ARG A 114 -20.78 -4.43 5.13
C ARG A 114 -20.18 -5.56 5.98
N SER A 115 -19.50 -6.50 5.33
CA SER A 115 -18.88 -7.64 5.99
C SER A 115 -17.61 -7.28 6.75
N ALA A 116 -16.79 -6.35 6.25
CA ALA A 116 -15.57 -5.90 6.94
C ALA A 116 -15.86 -5.24 8.30
N ALA A 117 -17.04 -4.60 8.46
CA ALA A 117 -17.47 -4.02 9.72
C ALA A 117 -17.91 -5.06 10.76
N ALA A 118 -18.32 -6.27 10.34
CA ALA A 118 -18.83 -7.30 11.23
C ALA A 118 -17.73 -8.16 11.87
N ASP A 119 -16.56 -8.28 11.24
CA ASP A 119 -15.41 -9.03 11.78
C ASP A 119 -14.52 -8.20 12.71
N HIS A 120 -14.82 -6.90 12.88
CA HIS A 120 -14.27 -6.09 13.96
C HIS A 120 -15.28 -6.02 15.12
N GLN A 121 -15.16 -6.96 16.07
CA GLN A 121 -15.81 -6.84 17.36
C GLN A 121 -15.42 -5.49 18.01
N GLY A 122 -16.36 -4.54 18.05
CA GLY A 122 -16.44 -3.53 19.10
C GLY A 122 -15.81 -2.16 18.85
N SER A 123 -16.10 -1.47 17.75
CA SER A 123 -15.96 0.00 17.74
C SER A 123 -17.06 0.69 16.95
N SER A 124 -18.16 0.98 17.66
CA SER A 124 -19.23 1.85 17.19
C SER A 124 -18.71 3.28 17.12
N ILE A 125 -18.19 3.70 15.97
CA ILE A 125 -17.91 5.12 15.69
C ILE A 125 -19.26 5.81 15.42
N MET A 126 -19.70 6.60 16.40
CA MET A 126 -20.79 7.58 16.23
C MET A 126 -20.29 8.70 15.31
N LEU A 127 -20.74 8.72 14.06
CA LEU A 127 -20.57 9.88 13.19
C LEU A 127 -21.65 10.91 13.54
N ILE A 128 -21.27 11.97 14.26
CA ILE A 128 -22.10 13.17 14.41
C ILE A 128 -22.10 13.88 13.05
N VAL A 129 -23.23 13.86 12.35
CA VAL A 129 -23.47 14.73 11.20
C VAL A 129 -23.74 16.13 11.76
N GLU A 130 -22.74 17.00 11.67
CA GLU A 130 -22.88 18.41 11.98
C GLU A 130 -23.80 19.05 10.94
N SER A 131 -25.06 19.24 11.34
CA SER A 131 -26.07 19.90 10.54
C SER A 131 -25.81 21.41 10.59
N ALA A 132 -25.56 22.02 9.43
CA ALA A 132 -25.40 23.46 9.28
C ALA A 132 -26.61 24.22 9.87
N PRO A 133 -26.39 25.39 10.51
CA PRO A 133 -27.49 26.17 11.05
C PRO A 133 -28.27 26.83 9.91
N ALA A 134 -29.57 26.51 9.82
CA ALA A 134 -30.52 27.27 9.03
C ALA A 134 -30.84 28.58 9.77
N ASP A 135 -30.67 29.70 9.06
CA ASP A 135 -31.07 31.04 9.47
C ASP A 135 -32.51 31.06 9.99
N HIS A 136 -32.68 31.33 11.29
CA HIS A 136 -33.97 31.67 11.85
C HIS A 136 -34.06 33.19 12.01
N GLN A 137 -34.78 33.82 11.08
CA GLN A 137 -35.26 35.19 11.21
C GLN A 137 -35.98 35.37 12.56
N ILE A 138 -35.54 36.35 13.33
CA ILE A 138 -36.30 36.84 14.48
C ILE A 138 -37.35 37.82 13.93
N ILE A 139 -38.62 37.42 14.02
CA ILE A 139 -39.78 38.31 13.91
C ILE A 139 -40.30 38.52 15.33
N ASN A 140 -40.06 39.73 15.85
CA ASN A 140 -40.89 40.56 16.74
C ASN A 140 -40.01 41.44 17.65
#